data_AF-A0A7W0QT62-F1
#
_entry.id   AF-A0A7W0QT62-F1
#
_cell.length_a   1.000
_cell.length_b   1.000
_cell.length_c   1.000
_cell.angle_alpha   90.00
_cell.angle_beta   90.00
_cell.angle_gamma   90.00
#
_symmetry.space_group_name_H-M   'P 1'
#
loop_
_entity.id
_entity.type
_entity.pdbx_description
1 polymer ?
#
loop_
_entity_poly.entity_id
_entity_poly.type
_entity_poly.pdbx_seq_one_letter_code
_entity_poly.pdbx_strand_id
1 'polypeptide(L)'
;MGYEEFALLIELDGRIGHVEKGMWRDRTRDNAHAIAGWLTLRFGWHDVVTDPCAVAAQIAAVLCTRGWTGRLSACSTCGSVRTA
;
A
#
# COMPACT_ATOMS: atom_id res chain seq x y z
N MET A 1 8.00 -1.93 -4.24
CA MET A 1 7.89 -3.40 -4.13
C MET A 1 6.40 -3.71 -4.05
N GLY A 2 5.91 -4.79 -4.68
CA GLY A 2 4.47 -5.03 -4.83
C GLY A 2 4.14 -6.49 -4.98
N TYR A 3 2.84 -6.79 -5.04
CA TYR A 3 2.31 -8.12 -5.31
C TYR A 3 1.89 -8.21 -6.78
N GLU A 4 2.76 -8.75 -7.62
CA GLU A 4 2.59 -8.75 -9.08
C GLU A 4 1.37 -9.57 -9.53
N GLU A 5 1.16 -10.73 -8.91
CA GLU A 5 -0.01 -11.60 -9.16
C GLU A 5 -1.34 -10.85 -8.95
N PHE A 6 -1.34 -9.89 -8.01
CA PHE A 6 -2.51 -9.09 -7.65
C PHE A 6 -2.43 -7.67 -8.21
N ALA A 7 -1.53 -7.39 -9.16
CA ALA A 7 -1.30 -6.07 -9.75
C ALA A 7 -1.22 -4.93 -8.71
N LEU A 8 -0.70 -5.19 -7.51
CA LEU A 8 -0.72 -4.24 -6.39
C LEU A 8 0.68 -3.71 -6.13
N LEU A 9 0.87 -2.39 -6.21
CA LEU A 9 2.10 -1.72 -5.81
C LEU A 9 1.94 -1.09 -4.42
N ILE A 10 3.00 -1.17 -3.63
CA ILE A 10 3.11 -0.48 -2.36
C ILE A 10 4.28 0.50 -2.44
N GLU A 11 4.00 1.76 -2.18
CA GLU A 11 5.00 2.81 -2.06
C GLU A 11 5.02 3.38 -0.64
N LEU A 12 6.22 3.62 -0.13
CA LEU A 12 6.43 4.28 1.14
C LEU A 12 6.91 5.69 0.87
N ASP A 13 6.06 6.67 1.22
CA ASP A 13 6.38 8.09 1.06
C ASP A 13 7.38 8.50 2.15
N GLY A 14 8.66 8.41 1.81
CA GLY A 14 9.76 8.98 2.58
C GLY A 14 9.75 10.50 2.46
N ARG A 15 9.01 11.17 3.34
CA ARG A 15 8.77 12.63 3.34
C ARG A 15 10.01 13.50 3.63
N ILE A 16 11.21 13.11 3.19
CA ILE A 16 12.46 13.88 3.33
C ILE A 16 12.98 14.43 1.98
N GLY A 17 12.38 14.11 0.83
CA GLY A 17 12.80 14.73 -0.43
C GLY A 17 11.68 14.83 -1.44
N HIS A 18 11.73 15.85 -2.30
CA HIS A 18 10.91 16.03 -3.51
C HIS A 18 9.68 16.93 -3.40
N VAL A 19 9.87 18.14 -2.88
CA VAL A 19 9.11 19.29 -3.37
C VAL A 19 9.70 19.71 -4.74
N GLU A 20 8.88 19.66 -5.78
CA GLU A 20 9.00 20.40 -7.06
C GLU A 20 9.70 19.82 -8.30
N LYS A 21 10.66 18.88 -8.27
CA LYS A 21 11.18 18.27 -9.54
C LYS A 21 10.76 16.82 -9.79
N GLY A 22 10.35 16.11 -8.75
CA GLY A 22 9.94 14.70 -8.83
C GLY A 22 8.48 14.48 -9.22
N MET A 23 7.60 15.44 -8.94
CA MET A 23 6.14 15.22 -9.00
C MET A 23 5.61 14.90 -10.41
N TRP A 24 6.19 15.46 -11.47
CA TRP A 24 5.75 15.22 -12.85
C TRP A 24 6.15 13.82 -13.33
N ARG A 25 7.37 13.39 -13.01
CA ARG A 25 7.84 12.02 -13.30
C ARG A 25 7.05 10.99 -12.50
N ASP A 26 6.69 11.33 -11.26
CA ASP A 26 5.87 10.48 -10.41
C ASP A 26 4.45 10.30 -10.98
N ARG A 27 3.79 11.39 -11.42
CA ARG A 27 2.49 11.31 -12.09
C ARG A 27 2.50 10.47 -13.37
N THR A 28 3.51 10.62 -14.21
CA THR A 28 3.60 9.82 -15.45
C THR A 28 3.73 8.33 -15.13
N ARG A 29 4.54 7.99 -14.12
CA ARG A 29 4.71 6.61 -13.66
C ARG A 29 3.43 6.04 -13.06
N ASP A 30 2.74 6.81 -12.22
CA ASP A 30 1.45 6.41 -11.62
C ASP A 30 0.38 6.19 -12.69
N ASN A 31 0.30 7.09 -13.68
CA ASN A 31 -0.63 6.92 -14.79
C ASN A 31 -0.30 5.67 -15.60
N ALA A 32 0.98 5.37 -15.85
CA ALA A 32 1.38 4.16 -16.57
C ALA A 32 0.99 2.89 -15.79
N HIS A 33 1.18 2.87 -14.48
CA HIS A 33 0.72 1.77 -13.62
C HIS A 33 -0.80 1.61 -13.65
N ALA A 34 -1.55 2.72 -13.52
CA ALA A 34 -3.01 2.69 -13.57
C ALA A 34 -3.53 2.19 -14.93
N ILE A 35 -2.94 2.65 -16.04
CA ILE A 35 -3.27 2.15 -17.39
C ILE A 35 -2.98 0.66 -17.52
N ALA A 36 -1.89 0.18 -16.92
CA ALA A 36 -1.55 -1.24 -16.88
C ALA A 36 -2.40 -2.07 -15.89
N GLY A 37 -3.42 -1.48 -15.25
CA GLY A 37 -4.33 -2.16 -14.33
C GLY A 37 -3.78 -2.30 -12.91
N TRP A 38 -2.65 -1.67 -12.60
CA TRP A 38 -2.09 -1.71 -11.26
C TRP A 38 -2.80 -0.73 -10.33
N LEU A 39 -2.97 -1.13 -9.07
CA LEU A 39 -3.40 -0.23 -7.99
C LEU A 39 -2.21 0.02 -7.09
N THR A 40 -2.01 1.29 -6.73
CA THR A 40 -0.90 1.71 -5.87
C THR A 40 -1.47 2.17 -4.53
N LEU A 41 -1.02 1.56 -3.43
CA LEU A 41 -1.21 2.07 -2.07
C LEU A 41 0.06 2.83 -1.65
N ARG A 42 -0.13 4.03 -1.11
CA ARG A 42 0.95 4.89 -0.61
C ARG A 42 0.80 5.07 0.89
N PHE A 43 1.85 4.80 1.63
CA PHE A 43 1.88 4.97 3.09
C PHE A 43 3.04 5.87 3.49
N GLY A 44 2.78 6.86 4.34
CA GLY A 44 3.83 7.67 4.92
C GLY A 44 4.52 6.95 6.07
N TRP A 45 5.67 7.47 6.49
CA TRP A 45 6.38 6.98 7.68
C TRP A 45 5.46 6.87 8.90
N HIS A 46 4.66 7.91 9.16
CA HIS A 46 3.73 7.95 10.30
C HIS A 46 2.71 6.81 10.27
N ASP A 47 2.14 6.48 9.10
CA ASP A 47 1.17 5.39 8.97
C ASP A 47 1.78 4.05 9.37
N VAL A 48 3.00 3.80 8.89
CA VAL A 48 3.72 2.54 9.12
C VAL A 48 4.17 2.40 10.57
N VAL A 49 4.66 3.46 11.21
CA VAL A 49 5.17 3.37 12.59
C VAL A 49 4.08 3.46 13.64
N THR A 50 3.02 4.23 13.38
CA THR A 50 1.97 4.48 14.38
C THR A 50 0.85 3.45 14.28
N ASP A 51 0.47 3.01 13.08
CA ASP A 51 -0.59 2.02 12.88
C ASP A 51 -0.26 0.97 11.79
N PRO A 52 0.78 0.14 12.00
CA PRO A 52 1.15 -0.91 11.05
C PRO A 52 0.05 -1.94 10.82
N CYS A 53 -0.85 -2.13 11.80
CA CYS A 53 -1.98 -3.06 11.67
C CYS A 53 -3.03 -2.53 10.69
N ALA A 54 -3.35 -1.24 10.72
CA ALA A 54 -4.23 -0.63 9.73
C ALA A 54 -3.63 -0.67 8.32
N VAL A 55 -2.32 -0.44 8.17
CA VAL A 55 -1.61 -0.60 6.89
C VAL A 55 -1.77 -2.01 6.35
N ALA A 56 -1.51 -3.04 7.18
CA ALA A 56 -1.68 -4.43 6.80
C ALA A 56 -3.13 -4.77 6.41
N ALA A 57 -4.12 -4.22 7.12
CA ALA A 57 -5.53 -4.40 6.81
C ALA A 57 -5.91 -3.81 5.44
N GLN A 58 -5.42 -2.63 5.09
CA GLN A 58 -5.67 -2.01 3.78
C GLN A 58 -5.03 -2.81 2.64
N ILE A 59 -3.79 -3.28 2.82
CA ILE A 59 -3.12 -4.16 1.85
C ILE A 59 -3.95 -5.44 1.65
N ALA A 60 -4.34 -6.10 2.75
CA ALA A 60 -5.14 -7.32 2.69
C ALA A 60 -6.49 -7.10 2.01
N ALA A 61 -7.17 -5.97 2.27
CA ALA A 61 -8.44 -5.64 1.63
C ALA A 61 -8.29 -5.60 0.10
N VAL A 62 -7.27 -4.92 -0.42
CA VAL A 62 -7.00 -4.89 -1.87
C VAL A 62 -6.68 -6.27 -2.41
N LEU A 63 -5.80 -7.02 -1.74
CA LEU A 63 -5.45 -8.39 -2.15
C LEU A 63 -6.70 -9.28 -2.26
N CYS A 64 -7.59 -9.23 -1.27
CA CYS A 64 -8.85 -9.98 -1.27
C CYS A 64 -9.75 -9.59 -2.45
N THR A 65 -9.89 -8.28 -2.75
CA THR A 65 -10.67 -7.83 -3.93
C THR A 65 -10.09 -8.31 -5.26
N ARG A 66 -8.83 -8.75 -5.26
CA ARG A 66 -8.09 -9.22 -6.43
C ARG A 66 -7.85 -10.73 -6.44
N GLY A 67 -8.58 -11.46 -5.60
CA GLY A 67 -8.62 -12.93 -5.63
C GLY A 67 -7.61 -13.62 -4.72
N TRP A 68 -6.91 -12.89 -3.85
CA TRP A 68 -6.11 -13.52 -2.81
C TRP A 68 -7.02 -14.28 -1.83
N THR A 69 -6.73 -15.56 -1.63
CA THR A 69 -7.52 -16.48 -0.78
C THR A 69 -6.91 -16.71 0.61
N GLY A 70 -5.78 -16.07 0.90
CA GLY A 70 -5.15 -16.14 2.21
C GLY A 70 -5.94 -15.40 3.29
N ARG A 71 -5.50 -15.54 4.54
CA ARG A 71 -6.11 -14.88 5.69
C ARG A 71 -5.12 -13.92 6.34
N LEU A 72 -5.55 -12.69 6.60
CA LEU A 72 -4.82 -11.78 7.45
C LEU A 72 -4.79 -12.33 8.88
N SER A 73 -3.60 -12.56 9.43
CA SER A 73 -3.43 -13.02 10.80
C SER A 73 -3.58 -11.87 11.78
N ALA A 74 -4.13 -12.17 12.97
CA ALA A 74 -4.16 -11.20 14.06
C ALA A 74 -2.73 -10.89 14.52
N CYS A 75 -2.41 -9.61 14.69
CA CYS A 75 -1.14 -9.23 15.28
C CYS A 75 -1.11 -9.63 16.76
N SER A 76 -0.10 -10.42 17.12
CA SER A 76 0.07 -10.97 18.47
C SER A 76 0.30 -9.90 19.54
N THR A 77 0.73 -8.70 19.13
CA THR A 77 0.99 -7.57 20.02
C THR A 77 -0.22 -6.65 20.19
N CYS A 78 -1.13 -6.58 19.22
CA CYS A 78 -2.28 -5.65 19.26
C CYS A 78 -3.55 -6.26 19.90
N GLY A 79 -3.65 -7.59 19.99
CA GLY A 79 -4.75 -8.29 20.66
C GLY A 79 -6.13 -8.21 19.99
N SER A 80 -6.31 -7.43 18.92
CA SER A 80 -7.55 -7.38 18.13
C SER A 80 -7.28 -6.91 16.70
N VAL A 81 -7.81 -7.65 15.71
CA VAL A 81 -7.84 -7.20 14.32
C VAL A 81 -8.88 -6.09 14.22
N ARG A 82 -8.45 -4.86 14.01
CA ARG A 82 -9.35 -3.79 13.57
C ARG A 82 -9.58 -3.95 12.07
N THR A 83 -10.68 -4.62 11.71
CA THR A 83 -11.27 -4.51 10.37
C THR A 83 -11.93 -3.13 10.26
N ALA A 84 -11.43 -2.32 9.33
CA ALA A 84 -12.09 -1.08 8.89
C ALA A 84 -13.37 -1.41 8.11
#